data_AF-A0A9R0EEW5-F1
#
_entry.id   AF-A0A9R0EEW5-F1
#
_cell.length_a   1.000
_cell.length_b   1.000
_cell.length_c   1.000
_cell.angle_alpha   90.00
_cell.angle_beta   90.00
_cell.angle_gamma   90.00
#
_symmetry.space_group_name_H-M   'P 1'
#
loop_
_entity.id
_entity.type
_entity.pdbx_description
1 polymer ?
#
loop_
_entity_poly.entity_id
_entity_poly.type
_entity_poly.pdbx_seq_one_letter_code
_entity_poly.pdbx_strand_id
1 'polypeptide(L)'
;MGSNHIEFTIWTSLDLTQKPPKVFASKGKKQVGAVTSAERGKHFTVIACANAIGNYVPPALIISRKNYKAEYFDGIPPGSLDLCHPSGYMTGDLFFKWMRHFVAFVNASLANKVLLILDGHSSHKNLDALEFAKANGVVMLCFPPHCTHRMQPTDLSFFGPLQAYYDREMSTWIKNQTGRTIGLYQVAQLFGRAYEIAASVRNITSGFEKSGIYPFNPHIFPEELYLPSAVTENELTNEDEPVASSSSLYA
;
A
#
# COMPACT_ATOMS: atom_id res chain seq x y z
N MET A 1 -28.63 19.98 -1.60
CA MET A 1 -28.70 18.50 -1.47
C MET A 1 -27.28 17.99 -1.60
N GLY A 2 -26.60 17.78 -0.47
CA GLY A 2 -25.21 17.33 -0.45
C GLY A 2 -25.18 15.84 -0.67
N SER A 3 -24.73 15.39 -1.85
CA SER A 3 -24.34 14.01 -2.06
C SER A 3 -23.15 13.73 -1.14
N ASN A 4 -23.35 12.90 -0.12
CA ASN A 4 -22.28 12.35 0.71
C ASN A 4 -21.43 11.43 -0.18
N HIS A 5 -20.52 12.01 -0.95
CA HIS A 5 -19.53 11.26 -1.71
C HIS A 5 -18.51 10.71 -0.73
N ILE A 6 -18.66 9.44 -0.38
CA ILE A 6 -17.61 8.70 0.31
C ILE A 6 -16.54 8.40 -0.74
N GLU A 7 -15.39 9.06 -0.64
CA GLU A 7 -14.24 8.68 -1.45
C GLU A 7 -13.67 7.36 -0.91
N PHE A 8 -13.63 6.34 -1.77
CA PHE A 8 -13.02 5.04 -1.47
C PHE A 8 -11.53 5.14 -1.74
N THR A 9 -10.70 4.99 -0.72
CA THR A 9 -9.25 4.99 -0.91
C THR A 9 -8.65 3.71 -0.36
N ILE A 10 -7.76 3.06 -1.10
CA ILE A 10 -7.09 1.84 -0.66
C ILE A 10 -5.63 2.12 -0.38
N TRP A 11 -5.16 1.71 0.79
CA TRP A 11 -3.75 1.70 1.15
C TRP A 11 -3.11 0.37 0.83
N THR A 12 -1.86 0.41 0.42
CA THR A 12 -1.02 -0.78 0.30
C THR A 12 0.45 -0.39 0.36
N SER A 13 1.31 -1.36 0.62
CA SER A 13 2.75 -1.17 0.58
C SER A 13 3.45 -2.20 -0.31
N LEU A 14 4.43 -1.75 -1.10
CA LEU A 14 5.28 -2.62 -1.91
C LEU A 14 6.75 -2.38 -1.59
N ASP A 15 7.47 -3.47 -1.35
CA ASP A 15 8.93 -3.44 -1.32
C ASP A 15 9.46 -3.53 -2.75
N LEU A 16 10.13 -2.47 -3.19
CA LEU A 16 10.73 -2.43 -4.51
C LEU A 16 12.16 -2.94 -4.44
N THR A 17 12.41 -4.05 -5.13
CA THR A 17 13.74 -4.61 -5.35
C THR A 17 13.92 -4.92 -6.83
N GLN A 18 15.16 -4.82 -7.34
CA GLN A 18 15.42 -5.11 -8.74
C GLN A 18 15.16 -6.59 -9.02
N LYS A 19 14.27 -6.88 -9.97
CA LYS A 19 14.15 -8.25 -10.50
C LYS A 19 15.15 -8.41 -11.66
N PRO A 20 16.07 -9.39 -11.61
CA PRO A 20 17.02 -9.59 -12.69
C PRO A 20 16.26 -9.97 -13.98
N PRO A 21 16.62 -9.40 -15.15
CA PRO A 21 15.91 -9.69 -16.39
C PRO A 21 16.11 -11.16 -16.79
N LYS A 22 15.07 -11.79 -17.33
CA LYS A 22 15.17 -13.12 -17.94
C LYS A 22 15.93 -12.98 -19.26
N VAL A 23 17.07 -13.68 -19.40
CA VAL A 23 17.91 -13.63 -20.61
C VAL A 23 17.71 -14.91 -21.41
N PHE A 24 17.34 -14.77 -22.69
CA PHE A 24 17.34 -15.89 -23.64
C PHE A 24 18.73 -15.97 -24.30
N ALA A 25 19.31 -17.16 -24.32
CA ALA A 25 20.60 -17.42 -24.94
C ALA A 25 20.55 -18.71 -25.76
N SER A 26 21.33 -18.75 -26.85
CA SER A 26 21.49 -19.95 -27.68
C SER A 26 22.00 -21.12 -26.85
N LYS A 27 21.44 -22.32 -27.03
CA LYS A 27 21.88 -23.55 -26.37
C LYS A 27 23.40 -23.74 -26.57
N GLY A 28 24.17 -23.77 -25.48
CA GLY A 28 25.63 -23.93 -25.49
C GLY A 28 26.45 -22.66 -25.19
N LYS A 29 25.84 -21.47 -25.10
CA LYS A 29 26.52 -20.25 -24.63
C LYS A 29 26.71 -20.28 -23.11
N LYS A 30 27.96 -20.43 -22.65
CA LYS A 30 28.33 -20.47 -21.21
C LYS A 30 28.40 -19.10 -20.54
N GLN A 31 28.51 -18.02 -21.32
CA GLN A 31 28.61 -16.66 -20.81
C GLN A 31 27.37 -15.87 -21.24
N VAL A 32 26.42 -15.75 -20.31
CA VAL A 32 25.17 -15.00 -20.46
C VAL A 32 25.14 -14.00 -19.32
N GLY A 33 25.39 -12.73 -19.61
CA GLY A 33 25.48 -11.67 -18.61
C GLY A 33 24.25 -10.77 -18.66
N ALA A 34 23.55 -10.64 -17.54
CA ALA A 34 22.71 -9.48 -17.26
C ALA A 34 23.44 -8.59 -16.26
N VAL A 35 23.65 -7.32 -16.60
CA VAL A 35 24.19 -6.37 -15.61
C VAL A 35 23.09 -6.14 -14.57
N THR A 36 23.36 -6.54 -13.34
CA THR A 36 22.44 -6.43 -12.21
C THR A 36 23.13 -5.70 -11.08
N SER A 37 22.40 -4.88 -10.31
CA SER A 37 23.01 -4.17 -9.18
C SER A 37 23.44 -5.19 -8.12
N ALA A 38 24.68 -5.10 -7.65
CA ALA A 38 25.25 -6.02 -6.66
C ALA A 38 24.66 -5.85 -5.25
N GLU A 39 23.91 -4.77 -4.97
CA GLU A 39 23.32 -4.55 -3.64
C GLU A 39 22.05 -5.40 -3.43
N ARG A 40 22.24 -6.65 -3.01
CA ARG A 40 21.23 -7.39 -2.25
C ARG A 40 21.13 -6.78 -0.85
N GLY A 41 20.00 -6.17 -0.50
CA GLY A 41 19.62 -5.98 0.93
C GLY A 41 19.33 -4.56 1.42
N LYS A 42 19.06 -3.58 0.56
CA LYS A 42 18.46 -2.31 0.99
C LYS A 42 17.11 -2.15 0.31
N HIS A 43 16.06 -2.68 0.94
CA HIS A 43 14.69 -2.47 0.51
C HIS A 43 14.27 -1.03 0.83
N PHE A 44 13.46 -0.47 -0.05
CA PHE A 44 12.69 0.73 0.19
C PHE A 44 11.23 0.36 0.01
N THR A 45 10.40 0.76 0.96
CA THR A 45 8.98 0.43 0.97
C THR A 45 8.20 1.63 0.47
N VAL A 46 7.39 1.42 -0.55
CA VAL A 46 6.50 2.44 -1.09
C VAL A 46 5.11 2.20 -0.55
N ILE A 47 4.48 3.25 -0.06
CA ILE A 47 3.08 3.26 0.32
C ILE A 47 2.32 4.03 -0.73
N ALA A 48 1.42 3.33 -1.41
CA ALA A 48 0.53 3.91 -2.39
C ALA A 48 -0.90 3.91 -1.88
N CYS A 49 -1.61 4.99 -2.19
CA CYS A 49 -2.99 5.13 -1.81
C CYS A 49 -3.75 5.83 -2.93
N ALA A 50 -4.87 5.27 -3.36
CA ALA A 50 -5.60 5.78 -4.53
C ALA A 50 -7.09 5.49 -4.45
N ASN A 51 -7.88 6.29 -5.18
CA ASN A 51 -9.32 6.21 -5.16
C ASN A 51 -9.93 5.67 -6.46
N ALA A 52 -11.22 5.32 -6.39
CA ALA A 52 -11.95 4.66 -7.46
C ALA A 52 -12.10 5.48 -8.75
N ILE A 53 -11.93 6.81 -8.68
CA ILE A 53 -12.01 7.70 -9.84
C ILE A 53 -10.66 7.96 -10.49
N GLY A 54 -9.56 7.43 -9.93
CA GLY A 54 -8.23 7.53 -10.53
C GLY A 54 -7.25 8.47 -9.83
N ASN A 55 -7.65 9.11 -8.72
CA ASN A 55 -6.75 10.02 -8.01
C ASN A 55 -5.84 9.23 -7.07
N TYR A 56 -4.57 9.63 -7.04
CA TYR A 56 -3.57 9.09 -6.12
C TYR A 56 -3.25 10.10 -5.04
N VAL A 57 -3.19 9.64 -3.80
CA VAL A 57 -2.52 10.36 -2.72
C VAL A 57 -1.02 10.26 -2.97
N PRO A 58 -0.25 11.37 -2.87
CA PRO A 58 1.19 11.34 -3.00
C PRO A 58 1.79 10.24 -2.11
N PRO A 59 2.66 9.39 -2.66
CA PRO A 59 3.10 8.19 -1.98
C PRO A 59 3.94 8.53 -0.75
N ALA A 60 4.01 7.62 0.21
CA ALA A 60 5.05 7.67 1.23
C ALA A 60 6.17 6.70 0.89
N LEU A 61 7.40 7.08 1.20
CA LEU A 61 8.56 6.24 0.99
C LEU A 61 9.25 5.99 2.33
N ILE A 62 9.46 4.72 2.66
CA ILE A 62 10.23 4.32 3.84
C ILE A 62 11.59 3.81 3.39
N ILE A 63 12.62 4.45 3.89
CA ILE A 63 14.01 4.07 3.68
C ILE A 63 14.55 3.39 4.95
N SER A 64 15.22 2.24 4.77
CA SER A 64 15.87 1.48 5.85
C SER A 64 17.10 2.21 6.41
N ARG A 65 16.88 3.32 7.13
CA ARG A 65 17.91 4.13 7.78
C ARG A 65 17.41 4.70 9.10
N LYS A 66 18.32 4.85 10.06
CA LYS A 66 18.06 5.52 11.33
C LYS A 66 18.04 7.05 11.18
N ASN A 67 18.96 7.58 10.39
CA ASN A 67 19.14 9.02 10.22
C ASN A 67 18.49 9.47 8.93
N TYR A 68 17.65 10.50 9.03
CA TYR A 68 17.06 11.18 7.89
C TYR A 68 18.13 12.00 7.16
N LYS A 69 18.07 11.98 5.82
CA LYS A 69 18.80 12.87 4.92
C LYS A 69 17.87 13.19 3.75
N ALA A 70 17.71 14.47 3.44
CA ALA A 70 16.80 14.91 2.38
C ALA A 70 17.21 14.31 1.02
N GLU A 71 18.51 14.18 0.79
CA GLU A 71 19.10 13.65 -0.44
C GLU A 71 18.70 12.19 -0.72
N TYR A 72 18.22 11.46 0.29
CA TYR A 72 17.68 10.11 0.08
C TYR A 72 16.37 10.11 -0.71
N PHE A 73 15.69 11.25 -0.78
CA PHE A 73 14.36 11.43 -1.35
C PHE A 73 14.39 12.33 -2.59
N ASP A 74 15.58 12.62 -3.13
CA ASP A 74 15.71 13.42 -4.34
C ASP A 74 14.98 12.78 -5.53
N GLY A 75 14.10 13.53 -6.16
CA GLY A 75 13.37 13.13 -7.37
C GLY A 75 12.17 12.22 -7.15
N ILE A 76 11.67 12.09 -5.91
CA ILE A 76 10.37 11.44 -5.66
C ILE A 76 9.21 12.34 -6.15
N PRO A 77 7.99 11.78 -6.35
CA PRO A 77 6.85 12.57 -6.77
C PRO A 77 6.56 13.74 -5.82
N PRO A 78 6.20 14.93 -6.32
CA PRO A 78 5.88 16.07 -5.47
C PRO A 78 4.78 15.78 -4.45
N GLY A 79 4.96 16.29 -3.23
CA GLY A 79 4.03 16.07 -2.11
C GLY A 79 4.14 14.71 -1.44
N SER A 80 5.08 13.85 -1.85
CA SER A 80 5.33 12.57 -1.17
C SER A 80 5.76 12.76 0.29
N LEU A 81 5.54 11.73 1.10
CA LEU A 81 5.93 11.71 2.51
C LEU A 81 7.23 10.93 2.71
N ASP A 82 8.27 11.62 3.16
CA ASP A 82 9.58 11.03 3.45
C ASP A 82 9.61 10.35 4.82
N LEU A 83 9.90 9.06 4.88
CA LEU A 83 10.00 8.30 6.12
C LEU A 83 11.31 7.51 6.19
N CYS A 84 11.91 7.47 7.38
CA CYS A 84 13.10 6.66 7.67
C CYS A 84 12.84 5.81 8.89
N HIS A 85 13.16 4.52 8.81
CA HIS A 85 13.12 3.62 9.95
C HIS A 85 14.17 2.51 9.78
N PRO A 86 14.87 2.05 10.84
CA PRO A 86 15.90 1.02 10.72
C PRO A 86 15.44 -0.26 10.02
N SER A 87 14.20 -0.70 10.26
CA SER A 87 13.66 -1.90 9.61
C SER A 87 13.34 -1.71 8.13
N GLY A 88 13.17 -0.47 7.66
CA GLY A 88 12.66 -0.17 6.31
C GLY A 88 11.15 -0.41 6.14
N TYR A 89 10.48 -1.01 7.12
CA TYR A 89 9.05 -1.36 7.05
C TYR A 89 8.16 -0.36 7.78
N MET A 90 6.86 -0.44 7.50
CA MET A 90 5.82 0.31 8.20
C MET A 90 5.74 -0.10 9.68
N THR A 91 5.58 0.89 10.56
CA THR A 91 5.33 0.72 12.00
C THR A 91 4.08 1.52 12.40
N GLY A 92 3.54 1.30 13.60
CA GLY A 92 2.39 2.08 14.09
C GLY A 92 2.64 3.59 14.09
N ASP A 93 3.83 4.02 14.54
CA ASP A 93 4.20 5.44 14.58
C ASP A 93 4.33 6.04 13.17
N LEU A 94 4.90 5.29 12.23
CA LEU A 94 4.96 5.71 10.83
C LEU A 94 3.58 5.75 10.19
N PHE A 95 2.72 4.79 10.53
CA PHE A 95 1.34 4.75 10.06
C PHE A 95 0.56 5.95 10.57
N PHE A 96 0.74 6.37 11.83
CA PHE A 96 0.11 7.57 12.35
C PHE A 96 0.58 8.84 11.62
N LYS A 97 1.88 8.96 11.31
CA LYS A 97 2.39 10.05 10.44
C LYS A 97 1.76 10.02 9.06
N TRP A 98 1.64 8.83 8.47
CA TRP A 98 0.99 8.64 7.18
C TRP A 98 -0.50 9.01 7.23
N MET A 99 -1.22 8.67 8.30
CA MET A 99 -2.63 9.05 8.48
C MET A 99 -2.84 10.57 8.52
N ARG A 100 -1.93 11.32 9.14
CA ARG A 100 -1.97 12.79 9.13
C ARG A 100 -1.77 13.34 7.72
N HIS A 101 -0.82 12.78 6.97
CA HIS A 101 -0.58 13.13 5.56
C HIS A 101 -1.80 12.83 4.69
N PHE A 102 -2.38 11.64 4.85
CA PHE A 102 -3.59 11.22 4.16
C PHE A 102 -4.75 12.18 4.41
N VAL A 103 -5.12 12.42 5.68
CA VAL A 103 -6.23 13.30 6.06
C VAL A 103 -6.05 14.71 5.49
N ALA A 104 -4.84 15.25 5.55
CA ALA A 104 -4.54 16.56 4.99
C ALA A 104 -4.71 16.60 3.47
N PHE A 105 -4.28 15.55 2.75
CA PHE A 105 -4.37 15.49 1.30
C PHE A 105 -5.81 15.30 0.80
N VAL A 106 -6.57 14.38 1.40
CA VAL A 106 -7.97 14.12 0.99
C VAL A 106 -8.96 15.12 1.58
N ASN A 107 -8.48 16.08 2.39
CA ASN A 107 -9.30 17.06 3.09
C ASN A 107 -10.48 16.41 3.84
N ALA A 108 -10.19 15.33 4.56
CA ALA A 108 -11.18 14.59 5.32
C ALA A 108 -11.63 15.39 6.55
N SER A 109 -12.92 15.38 6.84
CA SER A 109 -13.49 15.98 8.04
C SER A 109 -14.78 15.28 8.43
N LEU A 110 -15.35 15.64 9.59
CA LEU A 110 -16.67 15.13 9.98
C LEU A 110 -17.79 15.50 8.99
N ALA A 111 -17.61 16.60 8.23
CA ALA A 111 -18.52 17.03 7.17
C ALA A 111 -18.19 16.37 5.81
N ASN A 112 -16.93 15.99 5.58
CA ASN A 112 -16.45 15.35 4.36
C ASN A 112 -15.81 14.00 4.71
N LYS A 113 -16.65 12.98 4.88
CA LYS A 113 -16.20 11.66 5.33
C LYS A 113 -15.53 10.88 4.20
N VAL A 114 -14.46 10.17 4.54
CA VAL A 114 -13.68 9.34 3.61
C VAL A 114 -13.64 7.91 4.11
N LEU A 115 -13.78 6.93 3.21
CA LEU A 115 -13.60 5.51 3.54
C LEU A 115 -12.20 5.08 3.12
N LEU A 116 -11.40 4.70 4.11
CA LEU A 116 -10.06 4.16 3.91
C LEU A 116 -10.11 2.64 4.09
N ILE A 117 -9.81 1.90 3.03
CA ILE A 117 -9.76 0.45 3.02
C ILE A 117 -8.31 -0.02 3.12
N LEU A 118 -8.03 -0.92 4.05
CA LEU A 118 -6.69 -1.38 4.42
C LEU A 118 -6.62 -2.91 4.49
N ASP A 119 -5.42 -3.49 4.47
CA ASP A 119 -5.24 -4.88 4.95
C ASP A 119 -5.15 -4.96 6.48
N GLY A 120 -5.10 -6.18 6.98
CA GLY A 120 -5.01 -6.50 8.42
C GLY A 120 -3.61 -6.40 9.02
N HIS A 121 -2.66 -5.71 8.39
CA HIS A 121 -1.31 -5.58 8.92
C HIS A 121 -1.29 -4.94 10.32
N SER A 122 -0.39 -5.41 11.19
CA SER A 122 -0.37 -5.01 12.61
C SER A 122 -0.07 -3.52 12.81
N SER A 123 0.63 -2.87 11.89
CA SER A 123 0.89 -1.43 11.95
C SER A 123 -0.37 -0.57 11.89
N HIS A 124 -1.46 -1.08 11.29
CA HIS A 124 -2.75 -0.36 11.24
C HIS A 124 -3.45 -0.34 12.60
N LYS A 125 -3.05 -1.23 13.51
CA LYS A 125 -3.63 -1.37 14.86
C LYS A 125 -2.92 -0.42 15.85
N ASN A 126 -2.84 0.85 15.48
CA ASN A 126 -2.30 1.91 16.33
C ASN A 126 -3.46 2.76 16.86
N LEU A 127 -3.57 2.87 18.19
CA LEU A 127 -4.69 3.55 18.83
C LEU A 127 -4.77 5.03 18.44
N ASP A 128 -3.65 5.75 18.47
CA ASP A 128 -3.60 7.17 18.12
C ASP A 128 -4.06 7.41 16.67
N ALA A 129 -3.66 6.53 15.74
CA ALA A 129 -4.09 6.59 14.35
C ALA A 129 -5.60 6.35 14.19
N LEU A 130 -6.17 5.40 14.93
CA LEU A 130 -7.61 5.10 14.91
C LEU A 130 -8.44 6.24 15.50
N GLU A 131 -8.02 6.78 16.64
CA GLU A 131 -8.67 7.93 17.28
C GLU A 131 -8.59 9.17 16.39
N PHE A 132 -7.44 9.43 15.78
CA PHE A 132 -7.26 10.51 14.83
C PHE A 132 -8.13 10.34 13.58
N ALA A 133 -8.21 9.13 13.02
CA ALA A 133 -9.09 8.83 11.89
C ALA A 133 -10.54 9.18 12.20
N LYS A 134 -11.04 8.68 13.34
CA LYS A 134 -12.41 8.92 13.82
C LYS A 134 -12.69 10.41 14.02
N ALA A 135 -11.76 11.14 14.64
CA ALA A 135 -11.89 12.57 14.88
C ALA A 135 -11.92 13.41 13.59
N ASN A 136 -11.31 12.91 12.50
CA ASN A 136 -11.23 13.60 11.21
C ASN A 136 -12.18 13.01 10.15
N GLY A 137 -13.18 12.21 10.54
CA GLY A 137 -14.19 11.70 9.61
C GLY A 137 -13.68 10.63 8.64
N VAL A 138 -12.56 9.97 8.94
CA VAL A 138 -12.08 8.81 8.19
C VAL A 138 -12.67 7.54 8.81
N VAL A 139 -13.43 6.81 8.00
CA VAL A 139 -13.91 5.46 8.34
C VAL A 139 -12.88 4.47 7.84
N MET A 140 -12.32 3.66 8.73
CA MET A 140 -11.34 2.63 8.37
C MET A 140 -12.02 1.27 8.24
N LEU A 141 -11.84 0.61 7.11
CA LEU A 141 -12.33 -0.75 6.83
C LEU A 141 -11.16 -1.67 6.52
N CYS A 142 -11.07 -2.79 7.23
CA CYS A 142 -10.04 -3.80 6.99
C CYS A 142 -10.60 -4.91 6.12
N PHE A 143 -9.85 -5.36 5.11
CA PHE A 143 -10.18 -6.59 4.40
C PHE A 143 -10.17 -7.80 5.33
N PRO A 144 -11.01 -8.82 5.06
CA PRO A 144 -10.86 -10.12 5.69
C PRO A 144 -9.46 -10.71 5.43
N PRO A 145 -8.93 -11.53 6.35
CA PRO A 145 -7.65 -12.20 6.16
C PRO A 145 -7.60 -12.95 4.83
N HIS A 146 -6.42 -12.99 4.20
CA HIS A 146 -6.13 -13.75 2.97
C HIS A 146 -6.89 -13.31 1.69
N CYS A 147 -7.63 -12.19 1.72
CA CYS A 147 -8.34 -11.67 0.55
C CYS A 147 -7.54 -10.65 -0.29
N THR A 148 -6.36 -10.21 0.17
CA THR A 148 -5.55 -9.14 -0.44
C THR A 148 -5.32 -9.33 -1.95
N HIS A 149 -4.82 -10.50 -2.35
CA HIS A 149 -4.50 -10.82 -3.75
C HIS A 149 -5.68 -10.74 -4.73
N ARG A 150 -6.92 -10.64 -4.23
CA ARG A 150 -8.15 -10.53 -5.01
C ARG A 150 -8.88 -9.22 -4.82
N MET A 151 -8.80 -8.64 -3.63
CA MET A 151 -9.59 -7.47 -3.25
C MET A 151 -8.78 -6.18 -3.14
N GLN A 152 -7.45 -6.21 -3.28
CA GLN A 152 -6.64 -4.97 -3.34
C GLN A 152 -6.42 -4.51 -4.79
N PRO A 153 -7.18 -3.51 -5.28
CA PRO A 153 -6.98 -2.83 -6.55
C PRO A 153 -5.53 -2.53 -6.91
N THR A 154 -4.76 -2.04 -5.95
CA THR A 154 -3.37 -1.67 -6.14
C THR A 154 -2.48 -2.87 -6.47
N ASP A 155 -2.72 -4.03 -5.86
CA ASP A 155 -2.03 -5.28 -6.17
C ASP A 155 -2.44 -5.81 -7.56
N LEU A 156 -3.73 -5.69 -7.90
CA LEU A 156 -4.29 -6.23 -9.14
C LEU A 156 -3.81 -5.50 -10.40
N SER A 157 -3.51 -4.21 -10.32
CA SER A 157 -3.33 -3.39 -11.53
C SER A 157 -2.32 -2.25 -11.44
N PHE A 158 -1.85 -1.85 -10.25
CA PHE A 158 -0.90 -0.74 -10.12
C PHE A 158 0.53 -1.21 -9.86
N PHE A 159 0.72 -2.13 -8.90
CA PHE A 159 2.05 -2.55 -8.48
C PHE A 159 2.81 -3.40 -9.49
N GLY A 160 2.10 -4.21 -10.29
CA GLY A 160 2.71 -4.91 -11.42
C GLY A 160 3.37 -3.95 -12.42
N PRO A 161 2.63 -2.97 -12.98
CA PRO A 161 3.19 -1.92 -13.81
C PRO A 161 4.28 -1.08 -13.14
N LEU A 162 4.09 -0.66 -11.88
CA LEU A 162 5.08 0.12 -11.14
C LEU A 162 6.42 -0.60 -11.07
N GLN A 163 6.41 -1.88 -10.67
CA GLN A 163 7.62 -2.70 -10.61
C GLN A 163 8.27 -2.81 -12.00
N ALA A 164 7.49 -3.02 -13.06
CA ALA A 164 8.03 -3.15 -14.42
C ALA A 164 8.69 -1.85 -14.91
N TYR A 165 8.09 -0.68 -14.65
CA TYR A 165 8.69 0.60 -14.98
C TYR A 165 9.93 0.88 -14.13
N TYR A 166 9.91 0.53 -12.85
CA TYR A 166 11.05 0.67 -11.96
C TYR A 166 12.25 -0.19 -12.41
N ASP A 167 12.01 -1.46 -12.73
CA ASP A 167 13.04 -2.37 -13.28
C ASP A 167 13.62 -1.83 -14.61
N ARG A 168 12.79 -1.20 -15.44
CA ARG A 168 13.23 -0.55 -16.69
C ARG A 168 14.12 0.66 -16.39
N GLU A 169 13.72 1.54 -15.48
CA GLU A 169 14.51 2.71 -15.09
C GLU A 169 15.87 2.30 -14.51
N MET A 170 15.89 1.30 -13.62
CA MET A 170 17.13 0.73 -13.08
C MET A 170 18.03 0.16 -14.19
N SER A 171 17.46 -0.58 -15.14
CA SER A 171 18.20 -1.17 -16.25
C SER A 171 18.80 -0.11 -17.17
N THR A 172 18.06 0.95 -17.46
CA THR A 172 18.53 2.09 -18.27
C THR A 172 19.68 2.81 -17.57
N TRP A 173 19.57 3.06 -16.27
CA TRP A 173 20.63 3.68 -15.49
C TRP A 173 21.88 2.81 -15.45
N ILE A 174 21.76 1.51 -15.20
CA ILE A 174 22.94 0.62 -15.18
C ILE A 174 23.68 0.61 -16.52
N LYS A 175 22.96 0.69 -17.65
CA LYS A 175 23.56 0.74 -19.00
C LYS A 175 24.28 2.05 -19.28
N ASN A 176 23.75 3.17 -18.78
CA ASN A 176 24.27 4.51 -19.04
C ASN A 176 25.39 4.91 -18.07
N GLN A 177 25.46 4.28 -16.88
CA GLN A 177 26.43 4.57 -15.83
C GLN A 177 27.37 3.36 -15.61
N THR A 178 28.14 3.01 -16.62
CA THR A 178 29.07 1.87 -16.60
C THR A 178 30.01 1.90 -15.40
N GLY A 179 30.09 0.78 -14.68
CA GLY A 179 30.96 0.61 -13.51
C GLY A 179 30.41 1.19 -12.19
N ARG A 180 29.21 1.79 -12.18
CA ARG A 180 28.55 2.27 -10.96
C ARG A 180 27.44 1.33 -10.51
N THR A 181 27.22 1.27 -9.20
CA THR A 181 26.07 0.58 -8.59
C THR A 181 24.96 1.56 -8.27
N ILE A 182 23.71 1.09 -8.34
CA ILE A 182 22.57 1.86 -7.86
C ILE A 182 22.63 1.87 -6.33
N GLY A 183 22.86 3.05 -5.76
CA GLY A 183 22.81 3.28 -4.32
C GLY A 183 21.52 3.97 -3.89
N LEU A 184 21.43 4.23 -2.59
CA LEU A 184 20.24 4.81 -1.95
C LEU A 184 19.79 6.13 -2.59
N TYR A 185 20.74 6.99 -2.97
CA TYR A 185 20.48 8.29 -3.59
C TYR A 185 19.90 8.20 -5.01
N GLN A 186 20.04 7.04 -5.69
CA GLN A 186 19.49 6.84 -7.03
C GLN A 186 18.12 6.17 -6.98
N VAL A 187 17.87 5.32 -5.97
CA VAL A 187 16.65 4.52 -5.84
C VAL A 187 15.40 5.39 -5.84
N ALA A 188 15.36 6.44 -5.03
CA ALA A 188 14.21 7.34 -4.94
C ALA A 188 13.95 8.09 -6.25
N GLN A 189 15.01 8.56 -6.91
CA GLN A 189 14.94 9.24 -8.20
C GLN A 189 14.43 8.32 -9.33
N LEU A 190 14.89 7.06 -9.33
CA LEU A 190 14.45 6.04 -10.28
C LEU A 190 12.99 5.66 -10.02
N PHE A 191 12.59 5.59 -8.75
CA PHE A 191 11.21 5.37 -8.34
C PHE A 191 10.31 6.50 -8.82
N GLY A 192 10.68 7.76 -8.63
CA GLY A 192 9.86 8.91 -9.06
C GLY A 192 9.51 8.85 -10.54
N ARG A 193 10.52 8.59 -11.40
CA ARG A 193 10.30 8.41 -12.84
C ARG A 193 9.40 7.22 -13.18
N ALA A 194 9.52 6.12 -12.46
CA ALA A 194 8.65 4.96 -12.65
C ALA A 194 7.21 5.25 -12.18
N TYR A 195 7.06 5.93 -11.06
CA TYR A 195 5.78 6.26 -10.46
C TYR A 195 4.96 7.21 -11.33
N GLU A 196 5.59 8.23 -11.92
CA GLU A 196 4.93 9.17 -12.84
C GLU A 196 4.22 8.47 -14.01
N ILE A 197 4.76 7.34 -14.46
CA ILE A 197 4.17 6.55 -15.55
C ILE A 197 3.17 5.52 -15.00
N ALA A 198 3.49 4.91 -13.85
CA ALA A 198 2.69 3.85 -13.25
C ALA A 198 1.37 4.35 -12.64
N ALA A 199 1.37 5.54 -12.03
CA ALA A 199 0.25 6.14 -11.33
C ALA A 199 -0.77 6.75 -12.31
N SER A 200 -1.23 5.93 -13.25
CA SER A 200 -2.22 6.31 -14.24
C SER A 200 -3.64 6.00 -13.75
N VAL A 201 -4.59 6.86 -14.10
CA VAL A 201 -6.03 6.65 -13.86
C VAL A 201 -6.46 5.25 -14.29
N ARG A 202 -6.06 4.84 -15.50
CA ARG A 202 -6.40 3.53 -16.07
C ARG A 202 -5.93 2.36 -15.20
N ASN A 203 -4.73 2.45 -14.62
CA ASN A 203 -4.21 1.36 -13.80
C ASN A 203 -5.09 1.18 -12.58
N ILE A 204 -5.32 2.23 -11.79
CA ILE A 204 -6.09 2.07 -10.55
C ILE A 204 -7.58 1.79 -10.80
N THR A 205 -8.22 2.44 -11.76
CA THR A 205 -9.66 2.22 -12.04
C THR A 205 -9.91 0.77 -12.45
N SER A 206 -9.05 0.18 -13.29
CA SER A 206 -9.13 -1.24 -13.65
C SER A 206 -8.94 -2.17 -12.43
N GLY A 207 -8.15 -1.75 -11.44
CA GLY A 207 -7.98 -2.48 -10.19
C GLY A 207 -9.29 -2.50 -9.38
N PHE A 208 -9.92 -1.33 -9.24
CA PHE A 208 -11.22 -1.20 -8.57
C PHE A 208 -12.31 -2.05 -9.25
N GLU A 209 -12.38 -2.02 -10.58
CA GLU A 209 -13.33 -2.82 -11.36
C GLU A 209 -13.13 -4.32 -11.11
N LYS A 210 -11.88 -4.80 -11.19
CA LYS A 210 -11.54 -6.22 -10.98
C LYS A 210 -11.80 -6.71 -9.55
N SER A 211 -11.65 -5.83 -8.57
CA SER A 211 -11.91 -6.15 -7.16
C SER A 211 -13.40 -6.19 -6.81
N GLY A 212 -14.27 -5.67 -7.69
CA GLY A 212 -15.69 -5.49 -7.40
C GLY A 212 -15.98 -4.42 -6.35
N ILE A 213 -15.01 -3.60 -5.96
CA ILE A 213 -15.22 -2.48 -5.03
C ILE A 213 -15.90 -1.32 -5.76
N TYR A 214 -15.45 -1.01 -6.99
CA TYR A 214 -16.05 0.06 -7.78
C TYR A 214 -15.96 -0.20 -9.29
N PRO A 215 -17.08 -0.28 -10.03
CA PRO A 215 -18.45 -0.34 -9.50
C PRO A 215 -18.64 -1.51 -8.54
N PHE A 216 -19.48 -1.31 -7.51
CA PHE A 216 -19.70 -2.34 -6.50
C PHE A 216 -20.35 -3.58 -7.13
N ASN A 217 -19.69 -4.73 -7.01
CA ASN A 217 -20.17 -6.02 -7.51
C ASN A 217 -19.91 -7.12 -6.47
N PRO A 218 -20.91 -7.51 -5.68
CA PRO A 218 -20.76 -8.57 -4.68
C PRO A 218 -20.62 -9.97 -5.29
N HIS A 219 -20.89 -10.12 -6.60
CA HIS A 219 -20.81 -11.40 -7.32
C HIS A 219 -19.53 -11.52 -8.16
N ILE A 220 -18.52 -10.67 -7.91
CA ILE A 220 -17.26 -10.68 -8.67
C ILE A 220 -16.45 -11.96 -8.43
N PHE A 221 -16.64 -12.62 -7.29
CA PHE A 221 -15.98 -13.87 -6.92
C PHE A 221 -16.98 -15.04 -6.94
N PRO A 222 -16.62 -16.21 -7.50
CA PRO A 222 -17.47 -17.40 -7.44
C PRO A 222 -17.68 -17.89 -6.00
N GLU A 223 -18.84 -18.51 -5.77
CA GLU A 223 -19.31 -18.95 -4.45
C GLU A 223 -18.34 -19.92 -3.75
N GLU A 224 -17.63 -20.74 -4.53
CA GLU A 224 -16.59 -21.66 -4.09
C GLU A 224 -15.48 -20.97 -3.27
N LEU A 225 -15.23 -19.70 -3.53
CA LEU A 225 -14.19 -18.92 -2.83
C LEU A 225 -14.64 -18.48 -1.43
N TYR A 226 -15.93 -18.58 -1.11
CA TYR A 226 -16.51 -18.30 0.21
C TYR A 226 -16.64 -19.56 1.06
N LEU A 227 -16.43 -20.76 0.50
CA LEU A 227 -16.44 -22.01 1.28
C LEU A 227 -15.50 -21.99 2.52
N PRO A 228 -14.32 -21.33 2.50
CA PRO A 228 -13.49 -21.20 3.69
C PRO A 228 -14.08 -20.31 4.79
N SER A 229 -14.98 -19.35 4.48
CA SER A 229 -15.59 -18.45 5.48
C SER A 229 -16.76 -19.09 6.22
N ALA A 230 -17.40 -20.12 5.64
CA ALA A 230 -18.49 -20.87 6.27
C ALA A 230 -18.11 -21.52 7.61
N VAL A 231 -16.80 -21.73 7.86
CA VAL A 231 -16.29 -22.29 9.13
C VAL A 231 -16.18 -21.23 10.24
N THR A 232 -16.27 -19.94 9.88
CA THR A 232 -16.06 -18.79 10.78
C THR A 232 -17.27 -17.85 10.90
N GLU A 233 -18.34 -18.08 10.12
CA GLU A 233 -19.59 -17.34 10.23
C GLU A 233 -20.34 -17.79 11.50
N ASN A 234 -20.05 -17.14 12.62
CA ASN A 234 -20.93 -17.17 13.78
C ASN A 234 -22.02 -16.11 13.56
N GLU A 235 -23.28 -16.53 13.49
CA GLU A 235 -24.38 -15.58 13.67
C GLU A 235 -24.22 -14.94 15.05
N LEU A 236 -24.14 -13.61 15.10
CA LEU A 236 -24.20 -12.88 16.35
C LEU A 236 -25.62 -13.05 16.91
N THR A 237 -25.84 -14.07 17.73
CA THR A 237 -27.06 -14.19 18.51
C THR A 237 -27.05 -13.08 19.56
N ASN A 238 -28.08 -12.22 19.53
CA ASN A 238 -28.29 -11.14 20.50
C ASN A 238 -28.68 -11.66 21.91
N GLU A 239 -27.97 -12.64 22.47
CA GLU A 239 -28.33 -13.26 23.75
C GLU A 239 -27.43 -12.91 24.94
N ASP A 240 -26.47 -12.00 24.81
CA ASP A 240 -25.71 -11.51 25.97
C ASP A 240 -26.32 -10.21 26.52
N GLU A 241 -27.50 -10.32 27.17
CA GLU A 241 -27.88 -9.34 28.18
C GLU A 241 -26.99 -9.50 29.43
N PRO A 242 -26.48 -8.40 30.03
CA PRO A 242 -25.62 -8.49 31.19
C PRO A 242 -26.42 -8.93 32.43
N VAL A 243 -26.15 -10.15 32.92
CA VAL A 243 -26.65 -10.61 34.21
C VAL A 243 -26.05 -9.73 35.31
N ALA A 244 -26.93 -8.99 36.00
CA ALA A 244 -26.57 -8.20 37.17
C ALA A 244 -25.97 -9.09 38.26
N SER A 245 -24.71 -8.83 38.63
CA SER A 245 -24.07 -9.43 39.79
C SER A 245 -24.67 -8.80 41.06
N SER A 246 -25.47 -9.59 41.79
CA SER A 246 -25.92 -9.23 43.13
C SER A 246 -24.81 -9.58 44.13
N SER A 247 -24.24 -8.53 44.72
CA SER A 247 -23.37 -8.62 45.88
C SER A 247 -24.13 -9.21 47.07
N SER A 248 -23.63 -10.29 47.67
CA SER A 248 -23.93 -10.60 49.06
C SER A 248 -22.64 -10.88 49.84
N LEU A 249 -22.53 -10.14 50.93
CA LEU A 249 -21.44 -10.08 51.90
C LEU A 249 -21.29 -11.41 52.65
N TYR A 250 -20.05 -11.82 52.92
CA TYR A 250 -19.76 -12.72 54.03
C TYR A 250 -19.61 -11.90 55.32
N ALA A 251 -20.34 -12.34 56.35
CA ALA A 251 -19.95 -12.18 57.75
C ALA A 251 -18.81 -13.16 58.08
#